data_AF-A0A3M1VH40-F1
#
_entry.id   AF-A0A3M1VH40-F1
#
_cell.length_a   1.000
_cell.length_b   1.000
_cell.length_c   1.000
_cell.angle_alpha   90.00
_cell.angle_beta   90.00
_cell.angle_gamma   90.00
#
_symmetry.space_group_name_H-M   'P 1'
#
loop_
_entity.id
_entity.type
_entity.pdbx_description
1 polymer ?
#
loop_
_entity_poly.entity_id
_entity_poly.type
_entity_poly.pdbx_seq_one_letter_code
_entity_poly.pdbx_strand_id
1 'polypeptide(L)' 'MTTNGDQEILVVVSKLKKYIKAHAGMNTSGNVAPFLSEKIRDLCNQAIQHAQQEGRKTVMDRDFQHVGS' A
#
# COMPACT_ATOMS: atom_id res chain seq x y z
N MET A 1 3.33 9.93 21.58
CA MET A 1 1.92 10.20 21.25
C MET A 1 1.53 9.22 20.15
N THR A 2 0.74 8.19 20.46
CA THR A 2 0.24 7.23 19.47
C THR A 2 -1.27 7.39 19.39
N THR A 3 -1.75 8.04 18.33
CA THR A 3 -3.19 8.11 18.03
C THR A 3 -3.64 6.74 17.55
N ASN A 4 -4.54 6.13 18.32
CA ASN A 4 -5.29 4.94 17.96
C ASN A 4 -6.61 5.42 17.33
N GLY A 5 -6.95 4.96 16.12
CA GLY A 5 -8.24 5.26 15.46
C GLY A 5 -8.13 5.33 13.94
N ASP A 6 -8.58 4.29 13.25
CA ASP A 6 -8.66 4.15 11.78
C ASP A 6 -7.35 4.33 11.01
N GLN A 7 -6.61 3.23 10.84
CA GLN A 7 -5.63 3.14 9.76
C GLN A 7 -6.37 3.33 8.42
N GLU A 8 -6.22 4.51 7.81
CA GLU A 8 -6.84 4.89 6.55
C GLU A 8 -6.74 3.78 5.48
N ILE A 9 -7.81 3.55 4.74
CA ILE A 9 -7.76 2.56 3.67
C ILE A 9 -7.22 3.25 2.41
N LEU A 10 -5.98 2.90 2.03
CA LEU A 10 -5.30 3.47 0.85
C LEU A 10 -5.74 2.82 -0.48
N VAL A 11 -6.67 1.86 -0.42
CA VAL A 11 -7.20 1.14 -1.58
C VAL A 11 -8.69 1.37 -1.75
N VAL A 12 -9.16 1.39 -3.00
CA VAL A 12 -10.59 1.38 -3.26
C VAL A 12 -11.13 -0.03 -3.00
N VAL A 13 -11.74 -0.25 -1.83
CA VAL A 13 -12.21 -1.56 -1.36
C VAL A 13 -13.07 -2.28 -2.40
N SER A 14 -13.97 -1.55 -3.07
CA SER A 14 -14.85 -2.13 -4.09
C SER A 14 -14.08 -2.63 -5.32
N LYS A 15 -13.03 -1.93 -5.75
CA LYS A 15 -12.16 -2.36 -6.86
C LYS A 15 -11.35 -3.59 -6.47
N LEU A 16 -10.80 -3.63 -5.26
CA LEU A 16 -10.06 -4.79 -4.73
C LEU A 16 -10.94 -6.04 -4.70
N LYS A 17 -12.15 -5.93 -4.12
CA LYS A 17 -13.12 -7.04 -4.06
C LYS A 17 -13.54 -7.50 -5.45
N LYS A 18 -13.84 -6.56 -6.35
CA LYS A 18 -14.22 -6.87 -7.74
C LYS A 18 -13.10 -7.58 -8.48
N TYR A 19 -11.85 -7.15 -8.29
CA TYR A 19 -10.69 -7.79 -8.90
C TYR A 19 -10.55 -9.26 -8.45
N ILE A 20 -10.55 -9.52 -7.13
CA ILE A 20 -10.43 -10.88 -6.58
C ILE A 20 -11.59 -11.76 -7.06
N LYS A 21 -12.82 -11.24 -7.06
CA LYS A 21 -14.00 -11.99 -7.52
C LYS A 21 -13.94 -12.33 -9.01
N ALA A 22 -13.54 -11.38 -9.85
CA ALA A 22 -13.48 -11.57 -11.29
C ALA A 22 -12.39 -12.57 -11.71
N HIS A 23 -11.25 -12.60 -11.01
CA HIS A 23 -10.11 -13.45 -11.37
C HIS A 23 -10.20 -14.85 -10.78
N ALA A 24 -10.77 -15.01 -9.58
CA ALA A 24 -10.74 -16.28 -8.85
C ALA A 24 -12.11 -16.73 -8.31
N GLY A 25 -13.19 -15.98 -8.55
CA GLY A 25 -14.51 -16.30 -8.00
C GLY A 25 -14.63 -16.13 -6.48
N MET A 26 -13.57 -15.67 -5.82
CA MET A 26 -13.47 -15.62 -4.36
C MET A 26 -14.14 -14.39 -3.75
N ASN A 27 -14.63 -14.57 -2.52
CA ASN A 27 -15.03 -13.45 -1.66
C ASN A 27 -13.80 -12.94 -0.89
N THR A 28 -13.81 -11.68 -0.50
CA THR A 28 -12.69 -11.04 0.22
C THR A 28 -13.15 -10.65 1.62
N SER A 29 -12.39 -11.07 2.65
CA SER A 29 -12.68 -10.71 4.03
C SER A 29 -12.47 -9.21 4.29
N GLY A 30 -13.16 -8.68 5.31
CA GLY A 30 -13.14 -7.24 5.63
C GLY A 30 -11.76 -6.71 6.03
N ASN A 31 -10.91 -7.57 6.63
CA ASN A 31 -9.57 -7.22 7.10
C ASN A 31 -8.51 -7.17 5.99
N VAL A 32 -8.80 -7.63 4.77
CA VAL A 32 -7.81 -7.60 3.67
C VAL A 32 -7.50 -6.17 3.24
N ALA A 33 -8.50 -5.27 3.21
CA ALA A 33 -8.27 -3.88 2.82
C ALA A 33 -7.38 -3.12 3.83
N PRO A 34 -7.62 -3.22 5.16
CA PRO A 34 -6.69 -2.71 6.16
C PRO A 34 -5.27 -3.26 5.99
N PHE A 35 -5.13 -4.58 5.90
CA PHE A 35 -3.82 -5.24 5.77
C PHE A 35 -3.05 -4.79 4.51
N LEU A 36 -3.72 -4.71 3.36
CA LEU A 36 -3.08 -4.24 2.14
C LEU A 36 -2.71 -2.76 2.22
N SER A 37 -3.50 -1.95 2.92
CA SER A 37 -3.19 -0.53 3.13
C SER A 37 -1.95 -0.35 4.00
N GLU A 38 -1.74 -1.19 5.02
CA GLU A 38 -0.48 -1.23 5.77
C GLU A 38 0.70 -1.55 4.86
N LYS A 39 0.59 -2.57 4.01
CA LYS A 39 1.66 -2.91 3.05
C LYS A 39 1.95 -1.78 2.07
N ILE A 40 0.94 -1.10 1.55
CA ILE A 40 1.14 0.06 0.67
C ILE A 40 1.88 1.19 1.41
N ARG A 41 1.57 1.45 2.68
CA ARG A 41 2.33 2.43 3.48
C ARG A 41 3.80 2.04 3.62
N ASP A 42 4.08 0.78 3.94
CA ASP A 42 5.44 0.30 4.11
C ASP A 42 6.25 0.48 2.82
N LEU A 43 5.63 0.18 1.66
CA LEU A 43 6.25 0.38 0.35
C LEU A 43 6.50 1.87 0.07
N CYS A 44 5.50 2.72 0.32
CA CYS A 44 5.63 4.16 0.13
C CYS A 44 6.70 4.78 1.03
N ASN A 45 6.80 4.36 2.28
CA ASN A 45 7.80 4.86 3.23
C ASN A 45 9.21 4.54 2.74
N GLN A 46 9.46 3.32 2.26
CA GLN A 46 10.74 2.92 1.70
C GLN A 46 11.07 3.70 0.41
N ALA A 47 10.10 3.85 -0.49
CA ALA A 47 10.28 4.61 -1.72
C ALA A 47 10.57 6.11 -1.43
N ILE A 48 9.91 6.69 -0.43
CA ILE A 48 10.20 8.05 0.05
C ILE A 48 11.65 8.16 0.55
N GLN A 49 12.12 7.18 1.34
CA GLN A 49 13.49 7.17 1.84
C GLN A 49 14.51 7.13 0.71
N HIS A 50 14.32 6.26 -0.29
CA HIS A 50 15.19 6.22 -1.47
C HIS A 50 15.19 7.55 -2.25
N ALA A 51 14.01 8.14 -2.47
CA ALA A 51 13.91 9.43 -3.14
C ALA A 51 14.67 10.54 -2.37
N GLN A 52 14.55 10.55 -1.05
CA GLN A 52 15.23 11.51 -0.18
C GLN A 52 16.75 11.32 -0.18
N GLN A 53 17.24 10.08 -0.13
CA GLN A 53 18.67 9.75 -0.20
C GLN A 53 19.31 10.24 -1.51
N GLU A 54 18.55 10.20 -2.60
CA GLU A 54 18.93 10.71 -3.91
C GLU A 54 18.69 12.23 -4.09
N GLY A 55 18.32 12.96 -3.02
CA GLY A 55 18.10 14.40 -3.03
C GLY A 55 16.86 14.86 -3.80
N ARG A 56 15.91 13.97 -4.08
CA ARG A 56 14.69 14.26 -4.84
C ARG A 56 13.51 14.59 -3.94
N LYS A 57 12.58 15.39 -4.47
CA LYS A 57 11.26 15.67 -3.85
C LYS A 57 10.11 14.92 -4.52
N THR A 58 10.43 14.08 -5.51
CA THR A 58 9.47 13.29 -6.27
C THR A 58 9.83 11.82 -6.15
N VAL A 59 8.89 11.03 -5.62
CA VAL A 59 8.96 9.57 -5.64
C VAL A 59 8.70 9.09 -7.06
N MET A 60 9.56 8.20 -7.54
CA MET A 60 9.54 7.62 -8.87
C MET A 60 9.32 6.11 -8.78
N ASP A 61 8.93 5.49 -9.88
CA ASP A 61 8.77 4.04 -10.02
C ASP A 61 10.01 3.25 -9.57
N ARG A 62 11.21 3.71 -9.93
CA ARG A 62 12.50 3.11 -9.50
C ARG A 62 12.71 3.07 -7.98
N ASP A 63 12.04 3.94 -7.23
CA ASP A 63 12.14 3.95 -5.77
C ASP A 63 11.42 2.75 -5.15
N PHE A 64 10.49 2.12 -5.88
CA PHE A 64 9.78 0.90 -5.50
C PHE A 64 10.49 -0.38 -5.95
N GLN A 65 11.50 -0.31 -6.83
CA GLN A 65 12.17 -1.50 -7.40
C GLN A 65 13.09 -2.22 -6.41
N HIS A 66 13.51 -1.55 -5.33
CA HIS A 66 14.42 -2.10 -4.31
C HIS A 66 13.72 -2.37 -2.97
N VAL A 67 12.39 -2.27 -2.95
CA VAL A 67 11.57 -2.36 -1.75
C VAL A 67 11.22 -3.85 -1.52
N GLY A 68 11.89 -4.48 -0.55
CA GLY A 68 11.63 -5.89 -0.17
C GLY A 68 12.77 -6.89 -0.39
N SER A 69 14.05 -6.45 -0.34
CA SER A 69 15.18 -7.36 -0.08
C SER A 69 15.39 -7.58 1.41
#